data_AF-A0A7C3JV71-F1
#
_entry.id   AF-A0A7C3JV71-F1
#
_cell.length_a   1.000
_cell.length_b   1.000
_cell.length_c   1.000
_cell.angle_alpha   90.00
_cell.angle_beta   90.00
_cell.angle_gamma   90.00
#
_symmetry.space_group_name_H-M   'P 1'
#
loop_
_entity.id
_entity.type
_entity.pdbx_description
1 polymer ?
#
loop_
_entity_poly.entity_id
_entity_poly.type
_entity_poly.pdbx_seq_one_letter_code
_entity_poly.pdbx_strand_id
1 'polypeptide(L)'
;MATADKQESSRMVTGRKYYRDFRDHLAALEERGKLVRIKRAINKDTELMPLVRWQFRGLEEAERKAFLFENVVDSNNRRYTMPVTVGTLAATTEIYAIGLMCDPAEIHERWVHAQNNPVEPAQVAHGPVQEVVRQGQDLLNGYGLDMIPVPISTPGFDNAPYLTSANWITKDPDTEIYNIGNYRSQIKAPNRTGGLFTSQHMGQHWRKCQARGMRLEACIAIGVTPNVAYAATAKIPYDFDEYRLAGGLAGKPVEVVRAKTVDLLVPATAEIVIEGTIPTDVVEPEGPFGEYPGYMGHRTMSPFLEVSCITHRRDAIYTALMSQFPPSESSKIKHTGTEKIIYKFLRHDSGNAAVVDVALHDEVSGSGQNYCVIKMRNASKADAWRALNASAGFTGSYAKVCVAVDEDVDIRDPAMVNWAICFNMRPEEDVAIAKGKSPGLDPSAHPPGMESLQVRMSSIGALLINAVRPWPYTPVSLPKKEFMERSRQIWEELELPPLKPRMPWYGYSLGAWTQEDQEEAELAVKGGYFETGKKQTVQRKKVS
;
A
#
# COMPACT_ATOMS: atom_id res chain seq x y z
N MET A 1 -16.89 33.40 15.96
CA MET A 1 -16.83 32.06 15.35
C MET A 1 -15.40 31.58 15.07
N ALA A 2 -14.43 32.44 14.71
CA ALA A 2 -13.05 32.03 14.41
C ALA A 2 -12.16 31.61 15.63
N THR A 3 -12.65 31.71 16.86
CA THR A 3 -11.89 31.37 18.09
C THR A 3 -12.27 30.02 18.69
N ALA A 4 -13.41 29.44 18.31
CA ALA A 4 -13.87 28.14 18.80
C ALA A 4 -13.19 26.97 18.07
N ASP A 5 -12.99 27.07 16.74
CA ASP A 5 -12.34 26.04 15.92
C ASP A 5 -10.87 25.79 16.31
N LYS A 6 -10.14 26.83 16.73
CA LYS A 6 -8.76 26.66 17.21
C LYS A 6 -8.69 25.95 18.57
N GLN A 7 -9.73 26.07 19.41
CA GLN A 7 -9.78 25.39 20.70
C GLN A 7 -10.13 23.91 20.55
N GLU A 8 -10.99 23.54 19.58
CA GLU A 8 -11.27 22.12 19.26
C GLU A 8 -10.07 21.41 18.62
N SER A 9 -9.34 22.08 17.72
CA SER A 9 -8.10 21.54 17.15
C SER A 9 -6.99 21.36 18.20
N SER A 10 -6.89 22.25 19.20
CA SER A 10 -5.88 22.13 20.27
C SER A 10 -6.20 21.04 21.32
N ARG A 11 -7.47 20.63 21.47
CA ARG A 11 -7.88 19.61 22.45
C ARG A 11 -7.52 18.17 22.05
N MET A 12 -7.14 17.92 20.79
CA MET A 12 -6.73 16.58 20.33
C MET A 12 -5.26 16.22 20.60
N VAL A 13 -4.44 17.17 21.07
CA VAL A 13 -2.97 17.05 21.02
C VAL A 13 -2.34 16.55 22.33
N THR A 14 -3.08 16.49 23.44
CA THR A 14 -2.57 15.96 24.71
C THR A 14 -3.38 14.74 25.14
N GLY A 15 -2.82 13.54 24.97
CA GLY A 15 -3.37 12.30 25.55
C GLY A 15 -3.77 11.19 24.58
N ARG A 16 -3.35 11.21 23.31
CA ARG A 16 -3.60 10.08 22.40
C ARG A 16 -2.85 8.85 22.90
N LYS A 17 -3.62 7.81 23.29
CA LYS A 17 -3.08 6.49 23.59
C LYS A 17 -2.73 5.81 22.27
N TYR A 18 -1.50 5.29 22.20
CA TYR A 18 -1.03 4.45 21.12
C TYR A 18 -0.43 3.17 21.71
N TYR A 19 -0.32 2.10 20.92
CA TYR A 19 0.26 0.83 21.35
C TYR A 19 1.62 1.04 22.04
N ARG A 20 1.85 0.32 23.13
CA ARG A 20 3.15 0.32 23.82
C ARG A 20 4.19 -0.46 23.02
N ASP A 21 3.79 -1.61 22.50
CA ASP A 21 4.62 -2.51 21.70
C ASP A 21 3.79 -3.25 20.64
N PHE A 22 4.45 -4.08 19.85
CA PHE A 22 3.79 -4.91 18.83
C PHE A 22 2.78 -5.91 19.43
N ARG A 23 2.95 -6.31 20.69
CA ARG A 23 2.10 -7.32 21.35
C ARG A 23 0.76 -6.74 21.74
N ASP A 24 0.72 -5.49 22.19
CA ASP A 24 -0.54 -4.78 22.45
C ASP A 24 -1.37 -4.66 21.14
N HIS A 25 -0.72 -4.43 19.99
CA HIS A 25 -1.39 -4.45 18.68
C HIS A 25 -1.95 -5.83 18.33
N LEU A 26 -1.16 -6.88 18.54
CA LEU A 26 -1.60 -8.25 18.31
C LEU A 26 -2.82 -8.63 19.16
N ALA A 27 -2.85 -8.19 20.42
CA ALA A 27 -3.99 -8.36 21.32
C ALA A 27 -5.24 -7.62 20.81
N ALA A 28 -5.09 -6.38 20.30
CA ALA A 28 -6.19 -5.63 19.72
C ALA A 28 -6.77 -6.28 18.44
N LEU A 29 -5.92 -6.90 17.62
CA LEU A 29 -6.39 -7.70 16.47
C LEU A 29 -7.19 -8.92 16.94
N GLU A 30 -6.76 -9.60 18.00
CA GLU A 30 -7.46 -10.75 18.56
C GLU A 30 -8.82 -10.36 19.16
N GLU A 31 -8.88 -9.29 19.95
CA GLU A 31 -10.12 -8.76 20.52
C GLU A 31 -11.16 -8.41 19.46
N ARG A 32 -10.73 -7.89 18.31
CA ARG A 32 -11.59 -7.55 17.17
C ARG A 32 -11.87 -8.72 16.22
N GLY A 33 -11.44 -9.95 16.57
CA GLY A 33 -11.66 -11.14 15.74
C GLY A 33 -10.87 -11.15 14.43
N LYS A 34 -9.83 -10.31 14.31
CA LYS A 34 -8.95 -10.16 13.15
C LYS A 34 -7.64 -10.93 13.23
N LEU A 35 -7.41 -11.69 14.30
CA LEU A 35 -6.28 -12.61 14.43
C LEU A 35 -6.77 -14.07 14.47
N VAL A 36 -6.07 -14.95 13.75
CA VAL A 36 -6.25 -16.41 13.81
C VAL A 36 -4.99 -17.04 14.39
N ARG A 37 -5.16 -17.89 15.41
CA ARG A 37 -4.07 -18.68 15.99
C ARG A 37 -3.99 -20.07 15.37
N ILE A 38 -2.82 -20.41 14.86
CA ILE A 38 -2.51 -21.73 14.28
C ILE A 38 -1.63 -22.49 15.28
N LYS A 39 -2.27 -23.42 16.00
CA LYS A 39 -1.63 -24.26 17.04
C LYS A 39 -0.98 -25.52 16.48
N ARG A 40 -1.41 -26.00 15.30
CA ARG A 40 -0.80 -27.16 14.65
C ARG A 40 0.63 -26.85 14.24
N ALA A 41 1.47 -27.87 14.19
CA ALA A 41 2.78 -27.74 13.56
C ALA A 41 2.61 -27.26 12.11
N ILE A 42 3.39 -26.25 11.73
CA ILE A 42 3.39 -25.65 10.39
C ILE A 42 4.82 -25.58 9.85
N ASN A 43 5.03 -26.03 8.62
CA ASN A 43 6.31 -25.89 7.96
C ASN A 43 6.48 -24.47 7.39
N LYS A 44 7.48 -23.72 7.88
CA LYS A 44 7.77 -22.35 7.44
C LYS A 44 8.26 -22.26 6.00
N ASP A 45 8.83 -23.33 5.45
CA ASP A 45 9.42 -23.36 4.12
C ASP A 45 8.40 -23.68 3.03
N THR A 46 7.30 -24.39 3.38
CA THR A 46 6.37 -24.94 2.37
C THR A 46 4.90 -24.67 2.66
N GLU A 47 4.49 -24.46 3.91
CA GLU A 47 3.06 -24.39 4.29
C GLU A 47 2.65 -22.99 4.75
N LEU A 48 3.49 -22.32 5.55
CA LEU A 48 3.11 -21.11 6.29
C LEU A 48 2.62 -19.97 5.39
N MET A 49 3.45 -19.55 4.42
CA MET A 49 3.09 -18.46 3.50
C MET A 49 1.99 -18.85 2.51
N PRO A 50 2.01 -20.06 1.90
CA PRO A 50 0.88 -20.52 1.06
C PRO A 50 -0.47 -20.55 1.79
N LEU A 51 -0.50 -20.94 3.06
CA LEU A 51 -1.71 -20.94 3.87
C LEU A 51 -2.30 -19.52 4.01
N VAL A 52 -1.45 -18.55 4.36
CA VAL A 52 -1.89 -17.14 4.46
C VAL A 52 -2.27 -16.58 3.09
N ARG A 53 -1.59 -17.00 2.01
CA ARG A 53 -1.85 -16.51 0.65
C ARG A 53 -3.25 -16.83 0.15
N TRP A 54 -3.85 -17.95 0.58
CA TRP A 54 -5.20 -18.34 0.18
C TRP A 54 -6.26 -17.26 0.46
N GLN A 55 -6.14 -16.51 1.56
CA GLN A 55 -7.11 -15.45 1.87
C GLN A 55 -7.10 -14.32 0.82
N PHE A 56 -5.94 -14.01 0.24
CA PHE A 56 -5.81 -12.99 -0.80
C PHE A 56 -6.26 -13.49 -2.17
N ARG A 57 -6.46 -14.81 -2.32
CA ARG A 57 -6.85 -15.45 -3.58
C ARG A 57 -8.27 -16.01 -3.59
N GLY A 58 -8.91 -16.13 -2.43
CA GLY A 58 -10.21 -16.78 -2.30
C GLY A 58 -11.19 -16.14 -1.33
N LEU A 59 -10.82 -15.05 -0.64
CA LEU A 59 -11.72 -14.34 0.27
C LEU A 59 -11.86 -12.86 -0.12
N GLU A 60 -13.05 -12.32 0.14
CA GLU A 60 -13.30 -10.88 0.10
C GLU A 60 -12.45 -10.18 1.16
N GLU A 61 -12.10 -8.92 0.95
CA GLU A 61 -11.22 -8.19 1.86
C GLU A 61 -11.72 -8.23 3.31
N ALA A 62 -13.02 -8.01 3.56
CA ALA A 62 -13.58 -7.96 4.90
C ALA A 62 -13.40 -9.25 5.73
N GLU A 63 -13.25 -10.39 5.06
CA GLU A 63 -13.10 -11.72 5.68
C GLU A 63 -11.65 -12.08 6.01
N ARG A 64 -10.68 -11.34 5.47
CA ARG A 64 -9.24 -11.56 5.67
C ARG A 64 -8.82 -11.21 7.11
N LYS A 65 -7.80 -11.92 7.60
CA LYS A 65 -7.29 -11.88 8.98
C LYS A 65 -5.76 -11.94 9.02
N ALA A 66 -5.20 -11.48 10.12
CA ALA A 66 -3.83 -11.76 10.51
C ALA A 66 -3.70 -13.20 11.06
N PHE A 67 -2.51 -13.76 10.99
CA PHE A 67 -2.19 -15.11 11.45
C PHE A 67 -1.08 -15.08 12.49
N LEU A 68 -1.21 -15.89 13.54
CA LEU A 68 -0.16 -16.21 14.51
C LEU A 68 0.08 -17.72 14.51
N PHE A 69 1.28 -18.14 14.12
CA PHE A 69 1.72 -19.53 14.09
C PHE A 69 2.55 -19.82 15.34
N GLU A 70 2.03 -20.68 16.21
CA GLU A 70 2.63 -20.95 17.54
C GLU A 70 3.60 -22.13 17.53
N ASN A 71 3.49 -23.04 16.55
CA ASN A 71 4.29 -24.25 16.46
C ASN A 71 4.95 -24.33 15.08
N VAL A 72 6.10 -23.68 14.93
CA VAL A 72 6.79 -23.55 13.65
C VAL A 72 7.90 -24.58 13.52
N VAL A 73 7.91 -25.29 12.39
CA VAL A 73 8.96 -26.22 12.00
C VAL A 73 9.51 -25.88 10.61
N ASP A 74 10.63 -26.46 10.22
CA ASP A 74 11.12 -26.40 8.85
C ASP A 74 11.09 -27.77 8.16
N SER A 75 11.53 -27.82 6.90
CA SER A 75 11.53 -29.04 6.08
C SER A 75 12.49 -30.12 6.59
N ASN A 76 13.41 -29.77 7.50
CA ASN A 76 14.29 -30.71 8.19
C ASN A 76 13.76 -31.11 9.57
N ASN A 77 12.50 -30.79 9.89
CA ASN A 77 11.85 -31.01 11.18
C ASN A 77 12.53 -30.28 12.36
N ARG A 78 13.34 -29.24 12.12
CA ARG A 78 13.81 -28.37 13.21
C ARG A 78 12.62 -27.63 13.78
N ARG A 79 12.51 -27.61 15.11
CA ARG A 79 11.49 -26.83 15.82
C ARG A 79 12.07 -25.47 16.21
N TYR A 80 11.26 -24.43 16.06
CA TYR A 80 11.60 -23.07 16.44
C TYR A 80 10.82 -22.67 17.68
N THR A 81 11.45 -21.92 18.58
CA THR A 81 10.82 -21.41 19.81
C THR A 81 10.03 -20.13 19.60
N MET A 82 10.34 -19.39 18.52
CA MET A 82 9.69 -18.13 18.19
C MET A 82 8.41 -18.37 17.38
N PRO A 83 7.26 -17.80 17.79
CA PRO A 83 6.08 -17.74 16.94
C PRO A 83 6.30 -16.85 15.72
N VAL A 84 5.50 -17.06 14.66
CA VAL A 84 5.53 -16.24 13.45
C VAL A 84 4.18 -15.58 13.24
N THR A 85 4.18 -14.28 12.91
CA THR A 85 2.98 -13.55 12.49
C THR A 85 3.05 -13.10 11.04
N VAL A 86 1.90 -13.06 10.37
CA VAL A 86 1.75 -12.57 8.99
C VAL A 86 0.41 -11.86 8.85
N GLY A 87 0.33 -10.79 8.06
CA GLY A 87 -0.93 -10.07 7.82
C GLY A 87 -1.33 -9.12 8.94
N THR A 88 -0.43 -8.82 9.88
CA THR A 88 -0.72 -8.00 11.08
C THR A 88 -0.79 -6.51 10.80
N LEU A 89 -0.27 -6.03 9.67
CA LEU A 89 -0.24 -4.60 9.36
C LEU A 89 -1.36 -4.17 8.41
N ALA A 90 -1.70 -4.99 7.42
CA ALA A 90 -2.70 -4.61 6.40
C ALA A 90 -3.24 -5.79 5.57
N ALA A 91 -3.64 -6.91 6.19
CA ALA A 91 -4.41 -7.90 5.42
C ALA A 91 -5.75 -7.33 4.92
N THR A 92 -6.25 -6.28 5.61
CA THR A 92 -7.41 -5.46 5.26
C THR A 92 -7.16 -3.99 5.60
N THR A 93 -7.96 -3.10 5.04
CA THR A 93 -8.03 -1.69 5.43
C THR A 93 -8.41 -1.53 6.91
N GLU A 94 -9.23 -2.43 7.45
CA GLU A 94 -9.61 -2.42 8.87
C GLU A 94 -8.42 -2.78 9.77
N ILE A 95 -7.61 -3.78 9.42
CA ILE A 95 -6.38 -4.12 10.15
C ILE A 95 -5.39 -2.96 10.14
N TYR A 96 -5.30 -2.26 9.01
CA TYR A 96 -4.50 -1.04 8.90
C TYR A 96 -5.01 0.06 9.84
N ALA A 97 -6.32 0.29 9.87
CA ALA A 97 -6.96 1.27 10.74
C ALA A 97 -6.79 0.92 12.24
N ILE A 98 -6.88 -0.37 12.59
CA ILE A 98 -6.56 -0.88 13.93
C ILE A 98 -5.13 -0.50 14.29
N GLY A 99 -4.17 -0.74 13.39
CA GLY A 99 -2.77 -0.36 13.59
C GLY A 99 -2.58 1.14 13.83
N LEU A 100 -3.41 2.01 13.24
CA LEU A 100 -3.40 3.46 13.51
C LEU A 100 -4.28 3.88 14.70
N MET A 101 -5.00 2.95 15.32
CA MET A 101 -6.03 3.22 16.33
C MET A 101 -7.04 4.27 15.85
N CYS A 102 -7.58 4.09 14.64
CA CYS A 102 -8.54 4.98 14.01
C CYS A 102 -9.63 4.18 13.26
N ASP A 103 -10.66 4.87 12.79
CA ASP A 103 -11.59 4.30 11.82
C ASP A 103 -11.00 4.33 10.41
N PRO A 104 -11.39 3.41 9.50
CA PRO A 104 -10.91 3.40 8.11
C PRO A 104 -11.06 4.74 7.37
N ALA A 105 -12.12 5.49 7.67
CA ALA A 105 -12.38 6.80 7.08
C ALA A 105 -11.38 7.88 7.55
N GLU A 106 -10.82 7.72 8.76
CA GLU A 106 -9.91 8.69 9.38
C GLU A 106 -8.45 8.49 8.98
N ILE A 107 -8.11 7.39 8.28
CA ILE A 107 -6.72 7.05 7.94
C ILE A 107 -6.01 8.23 7.25
N HIS A 108 -6.69 8.89 6.32
CA HIS A 108 -6.12 10.05 5.62
C HIS A 108 -5.72 11.17 6.58
N GLU A 109 -6.64 11.56 7.45
CA GLU A 109 -6.44 12.65 8.39
C GLU A 109 -5.32 12.32 9.38
N ARG A 110 -5.19 11.05 9.79
CA ARG A 110 -4.06 10.58 10.62
C ARG A 110 -2.71 10.82 9.95
N TRP A 111 -2.59 10.46 8.67
CA TRP A 111 -1.35 10.67 7.92
C TRP A 111 -1.02 12.15 7.72
N VAL A 112 -2.01 12.95 7.32
CA VAL A 112 -1.82 14.41 7.14
C VAL A 112 -1.42 15.08 8.45
N HIS A 113 -2.09 14.71 9.55
CA HIS A 113 -1.75 15.23 10.86
C HIS A 113 -0.32 14.88 11.26
N ALA A 114 0.09 13.62 11.10
CA ALA A 114 1.42 13.15 11.47
C ALA A 114 2.55 13.84 10.67
N GLN A 115 2.34 14.08 9.37
CA GLN A 115 3.29 14.80 8.53
C GLN A 115 3.46 16.27 8.96
N ASN A 116 2.36 16.91 9.38
CA ASN A 116 2.38 18.30 9.83
C ASN A 116 2.80 18.47 11.30
N ASN A 117 2.74 17.40 12.10
CA ASN A 117 3.04 17.42 13.53
C ASN A 117 4.00 16.26 13.89
N PRO A 118 5.23 16.25 13.35
CA PRO A 118 6.22 15.25 13.71
C PRO A 118 6.59 15.34 15.20
N VAL A 119 6.95 14.20 15.80
CA VAL A 119 7.35 14.11 17.21
C VAL A 119 8.70 13.42 17.31
N GLU A 120 9.70 14.09 17.90
CA GLU A 120 11.04 13.53 18.09
C GLU A 120 11.00 12.21 18.86
N PRO A 121 11.85 11.22 18.50
CA PRO A 121 12.01 10.01 19.30
C PRO A 121 12.62 10.33 20.67
N ALA A 122 12.30 9.49 21.66
CA ALA A 122 12.83 9.61 23.01
C ALA A 122 13.81 8.47 23.28
N GLN A 123 15.07 8.81 23.58
CA GLN A 123 16.05 7.80 23.96
C GLN A 123 15.79 7.31 25.39
N VAL A 124 15.75 5.98 25.55
CA VAL A 124 15.65 5.30 26.85
C VAL A 124 16.92 4.50 27.15
N ALA A 125 17.19 4.27 28.43
CA ALA A 125 18.40 3.57 28.86
C ALA A 125 18.39 2.07 28.51
N HIS A 126 17.21 1.44 28.59
CA HIS A 126 17.00 0.02 28.36
C HIS A 126 15.68 -0.22 27.63
N GLY A 127 15.61 -1.29 26.84
CA GLY A 127 14.40 -1.71 26.14
C GLY A 127 14.26 -3.23 26.14
N PRO A 128 13.02 -3.78 26.13
CA PRO A 128 12.78 -5.22 26.07
C PRO A 128 13.51 -5.95 24.95
N VAL A 129 13.77 -5.27 23.81
CA VAL A 129 14.49 -5.84 22.68
C VAL A 129 15.91 -6.33 23.04
N GLN A 130 16.48 -5.85 24.15
CA GLN A 130 17.84 -6.19 24.60
C GLN A 130 17.87 -7.20 25.76
N GLU A 131 16.77 -7.88 26.06
CA GLU A 131 16.71 -8.93 27.11
C GLU A 131 17.66 -10.11 26.85
N VAL A 132 17.90 -10.42 25.58
CA VAL A 132 18.86 -11.41 25.11
C VAL A 132 19.78 -10.74 24.08
N VAL A 133 21.09 -10.96 24.20
CA VAL A 133 22.11 -10.41 23.30
C VAL A 133 22.97 -11.56 22.78
N ARG A 134 23.10 -11.70 21.47
CA ARG A 134 23.90 -12.73 20.77
C ARG A 134 24.96 -12.06 19.91
N GLN A 135 26.23 -12.37 20.16
CA GLN A 135 27.38 -11.76 19.50
C GLN A 135 28.53 -12.76 19.32
N GLY A 136 29.48 -12.44 18.45
CA GLY A 136 30.68 -13.25 18.25
C GLY A 136 30.33 -14.69 17.85
N GLN A 137 30.89 -15.67 18.56
CA GLN A 137 30.72 -17.08 18.22
C GLN A 137 29.29 -17.60 18.42
N ASP A 138 28.46 -16.96 19.26
CA ASP A 138 27.05 -17.34 19.45
C ASP A 138 26.30 -17.32 18.10
N LEU A 139 26.58 -16.32 17.25
CA LEU A 139 25.93 -16.17 15.94
C LEU A 139 26.19 -17.36 15.02
N LEU A 140 27.29 -18.09 15.21
CA LEU A 140 27.67 -19.24 14.39
C LEU A 140 27.28 -20.58 15.03
N ASN A 141 26.83 -20.57 16.29
CA ASN A 141 26.49 -21.76 17.08
C ASN A 141 24.97 -21.95 17.24
N GLY A 142 24.19 -21.61 16.21
CA GLY A 142 22.73 -21.80 16.18
C GLY A 142 21.92 -20.68 16.82
N TYR A 143 22.55 -19.57 17.23
CA TYR A 143 21.91 -18.35 17.74
C TYR A 143 22.08 -17.15 16.79
N GLY A 144 22.40 -17.41 15.52
CA GLY A 144 22.42 -16.40 14.46
C GLY A 144 21.06 -16.24 13.80
N LEU A 145 21.06 -15.77 12.55
CA LEU A 145 19.87 -15.67 11.71
C LEU A 145 19.15 -17.01 11.53
N ASP A 146 19.86 -18.13 11.69
CA ASP A 146 19.30 -19.48 11.59
C ASP A 146 18.42 -19.86 12.79
N MET A 147 18.43 -19.08 13.88
CA MET A 147 17.51 -19.26 15.01
C MET A 147 16.12 -18.65 14.74
N ILE A 148 16.02 -17.74 13.78
CA ILE A 148 14.80 -17.01 13.47
C ILE A 148 13.98 -17.84 12.46
N PRO A 149 12.68 -18.10 12.71
CA PRO A 149 11.82 -18.89 11.82
C PRO A 149 11.38 -18.10 10.58
N VAL A 150 12.34 -17.61 9.80
CA VAL A 150 12.07 -16.86 8.56
C VAL A 150 11.44 -17.81 7.53
N PRO A 151 10.19 -17.55 7.06
CA PRO A 151 9.55 -18.40 6.09
C PRO A 151 10.09 -18.14 4.68
N ILE A 152 9.89 -19.11 3.80
CA ILE A 152 10.02 -18.91 2.35
C ILE A 152 8.72 -18.30 1.85
N SER A 153 8.78 -17.15 1.16
CA SER A 153 7.57 -16.42 0.75
C SER A 153 6.89 -17.04 -0.46
N THR A 154 7.68 -17.52 -1.42
CA THR A 154 7.26 -18.16 -2.66
C THR A 154 7.92 -19.55 -2.79
N PRO A 155 7.46 -20.58 -2.06
CA PRO A 155 8.05 -21.91 -2.12
C PRO A 155 8.10 -22.44 -3.55
N GLY A 156 9.26 -22.99 -3.94
CA GLY A 156 9.52 -23.47 -5.30
C GLY A 156 10.14 -22.42 -6.26
N PHE A 157 10.12 -21.13 -5.90
CA PHE A 157 10.67 -20.06 -6.75
C PHE A 157 11.65 -19.12 -6.04
N ASP A 158 11.39 -18.77 -4.78
CA ASP A 158 12.39 -18.06 -3.95
C ASP A 158 13.58 -19.00 -3.69
N ASN A 159 14.81 -18.49 -3.74
CA ASN A 159 16.01 -19.31 -3.52
C ASN A 159 16.45 -19.42 -2.05
N ALA A 160 15.77 -18.74 -1.14
CA ALA A 160 16.11 -18.69 0.29
C ALA A 160 14.91 -18.13 1.09
N PRO A 161 14.94 -18.22 2.43
CA PRO A 161 14.12 -17.38 3.29
C PRO A 161 14.49 -15.90 3.17
N TYR A 162 13.50 -15.02 3.24
CA TYR A 162 13.68 -13.56 3.19
C TYR A 162 13.02 -12.87 4.36
N LEU A 163 13.73 -11.93 4.99
CA LEU A 163 13.14 -10.99 5.94
C LEU A 163 12.27 -10.01 5.15
N THR A 164 10.95 -10.13 5.25
CA THR A 164 10.00 -9.27 4.52
C THR A 164 9.45 -8.12 5.36
N SER A 165 9.49 -8.22 6.69
CA SER A 165 9.21 -7.11 7.62
C SER A 165 10.50 -6.48 8.16
N ALA A 166 11.51 -6.35 7.29
CA ALA A 166 12.83 -5.84 7.66
C ALA A 166 12.86 -4.32 7.60
N ASN A 167 12.64 -3.65 8.74
CA ASN A 167 12.78 -2.21 8.87
C ASN A 167 14.26 -1.88 9.07
N TRP A 168 14.96 -1.59 7.98
CA TRP A 168 16.36 -1.21 7.98
C TRP A 168 16.52 0.20 8.53
N ILE A 169 17.49 0.40 9.40
CA ILE A 169 17.79 1.66 10.06
C ILE A 169 19.25 2.00 9.74
N THR A 170 19.46 3.18 9.16
CA THR A 170 20.79 3.73 8.88
C THR A 170 20.78 5.23 9.13
N LYS A 171 21.97 5.84 9.26
CA LYS A 171 22.13 7.30 9.30
C LYS A 171 22.84 7.79 8.06
N ASP A 172 22.46 8.97 7.59
CA ASP A 172 23.26 9.70 6.62
C ASP A 172 24.61 10.09 7.27
N PRO A 173 25.76 9.72 6.68
CA PRO A 173 27.07 10.04 7.25
C PRO A 173 27.44 11.54 7.18
N ASP A 174 26.59 12.39 6.60
CA ASP A 174 26.79 13.84 6.52
C ASP A 174 25.89 14.60 7.50
N THR A 175 24.62 14.21 7.58
CA THR A 175 23.58 14.96 8.30
C THR A 175 23.13 14.28 9.59
N GLU A 176 23.55 13.03 9.82
CA GLU A 176 23.10 12.16 10.92
C GLU A 176 21.59 11.86 10.94
N ILE A 177 20.86 12.28 9.89
CA ILE A 177 19.43 12.01 9.73
C ILE A 177 19.25 10.50 9.52
N TYR A 178 18.28 9.93 10.23
CA TYR A 178 17.93 8.52 10.09
C TYR A 178 17.13 8.29 8.80
N ASN A 179 17.38 7.13 8.20
CA ASN A 179 16.45 6.49 7.29
C ASN A 179 16.02 5.14 7.88
N ILE A 180 14.70 4.99 8.06
CA ILE A 180 14.04 3.73 8.35
C ILE A 180 13.27 3.27 7.11
N GLY A 181 13.72 2.20 6.46
CA GLY A 181 13.11 1.70 5.24
C GLY A 181 12.79 0.22 5.31
N ASN A 182 11.60 -0.18 4.85
CA ASN A 182 11.30 -1.60 4.68
C ASN A 182 11.93 -2.13 3.38
N TYR A 183 12.96 -2.97 3.50
CA TYR A 183 13.66 -3.58 2.37
C TYR A 183 13.82 -5.08 2.59
N ARG A 184 13.43 -5.90 1.61
CA ARG A 184 13.58 -7.36 1.73
C ARG A 184 15.03 -7.76 1.98
N SER A 185 15.24 -8.84 2.71
CA SER A 185 16.60 -9.29 3.03
C SER A 185 16.78 -10.80 2.93
N GLN A 186 17.59 -11.24 1.97
CA GLN A 186 17.89 -12.66 1.77
C GLN A 186 18.71 -13.20 2.94
N ILE A 187 18.31 -14.29 3.58
CA ILE A 187 19.17 -14.99 4.53
C ILE A 187 20.25 -15.77 3.76
N LYS A 188 21.52 -15.55 4.09
CA LYS A 188 22.65 -16.13 3.33
C LYS A 188 23.59 -16.99 4.18
N ALA A 189 23.74 -16.63 5.45
CA ALA A 189 24.49 -17.38 6.45
C ALA A 189 23.94 -17.02 7.85
N PRO A 190 24.29 -17.74 8.92
CA PRO A 190 23.90 -17.39 10.28
C PRO A 190 24.28 -15.95 10.69
N ASN A 191 25.30 -15.36 10.09
CA ASN A 191 25.78 -14.00 10.36
C ASN A 191 25.75 -13.09 9.12
N ARG A 192 24.97 -13.40 8.08
CA ARG A 192 24.95 -12.60 6.84
C ARG A 192 23.59 -12.59 6.17
N THR A 193 23.14 -11.39 5.78
CA THR A 193 21.89 -11.20 5.03
C THR A 193 22.06 -10.16 3.91
N GLY A 194 21.47 -10.39 2.73
CA GLY A 194 21.48 -9.43 1.62
C GLY A 194 20.40 -8.36 1.78
N GLY A 195 20.48 -7.26 1.03
CA GLY A 195 19.39 -6.28 0.99
C GLY A 195 19.28 -5.59 -0.38
N LEU A 196 18.05 -5.37 -0.86
CA LEU A 196 17.79 -4.66 -2.12
C LEU A 196 17.28 -3.24 -1.84
N PHE A 197 18.21 -2.29 -1.71
CA PHE A 197 17.90 -0.89 -1.34
C PHE A 197 18.66 0.16 -2.15
N THR A 198 19.44 -0.26 -3.16
CA THR A 198 20.40 0.63 -3.86
C THR A 198 19.73 1.79 -4.61
N SER A 199 18.44 1.74 -4.92
CA SER A 199 17.67 2.83 -5.54
C SER A 199 16.91 3.70 -4.53
N GLN A 200 17.06 3.45 -3.23
CA GLN A 200 16.32 4.10 -2.15
C GLN A 200 17.24 5.03 -1.32
N HIS A 201 16.71 5.69 -0.29
CA HIS A 201 17.46 6.60 0.59
C HIS A 201 18.69 5.92 1.22
N MET A 202 18.54 4.71 1.77
CA MET A 202 19.65 3.90 2.27
C MET A 202 20.73 3.63 1.20
N GLY A 203 20.35 3.52 -0.06
CA GLY A 203 21.31 3.42 -1.18
C GLY A 203 22.15 4.68 -1.37
N GLN A 204 21.62 5.86 -1.02
CA GLN A 204 22.38 7.11 -0.99
C GLN A 204 23.39 7.10 0.17
N HIS A 205 22.97 6.67 1.37
CA HIS A 205 23.87 6.52 2.52
C HIS A 205 25.05 5.59 2.17
N TRP A 206 24.75 4.45 1.55
CA TRP A 206 25.77 3.49 1.13
C TRP A 206 26.76 4.07 0.12
N ARG A 207 26.29 4.83 -0.89
CA ARG A 207 27.17 5.50 -1.86
C ARG A 207 28.02 6.60 -1.24
N LYS A 208 27.49 7.35 -0.26
CA LYS A 208 28.27 8.35 0.50
C LYS A 208 29.39 7.69 1.31
N CYS A 209 29.09 6.60 2.01
CA CYS A 209 30.10 5.80 2.71
C CYS A 209 31.13 5.21 1.74
N GLN A 210 30.69 4.70 0.59
CA GLN A 210 31.56 4.18 -0.46
C GLN A 210 32.55 5.23 -0.97
N ALA A 211 32.09 6.47 -1.23
CA ALA A 211 32.94 7.57 -1.65
C ALA A 211 34.03 7.95 -0.62
N ARG A 212 33.85 7.52 0.64
CA ARG A 212 34.78 7.73 1.76
C ARG A 212 35.61 6.49 2.11
N GLY A 213 35.42 5.37 1.42
CA GLY A 213 36.05 4.10 1.78
C GLY A 213 35.64 3.56 3.15
N MET A 214 34.44 3.91 3.62
CA MET A 214 33.91 3.48 4.92
C MET A 214 32.74 2.52 4.71
N ARG A 215 32.56 1.60 5.66
CA ARG A 215 31.40 0.71 5.69
C ARG A 215 30.17 1.46 6.22
N LEU A 216 28.97 1.07 5.78
CA LEU A 216 27.73 1.65 6.29
C LEU A 216 27.26 0.84 7.51
N GLU A 217 27.10 1.48 8.66
CA GLU A 217 26.44 0.88 9.82
C GLU A 217 24.93 0.74 9.58
N ALA A 218 24.37 -0.40 9.96
CA ALA A 218 22.94 -0.66 9.77
C ALA A 218 22.37 -1.58 10.85
N CYS A 219 21.09 -1.37 11.15
CA CYS A 219 20.26 -2.29 11.93
C CYS A 219 19.05 -2.74 11.12
N ILE A 220 18.46 -3.89 11.45
CA ILE A 220 17.15 -4.33 10.99
C ILE A 220 16.27 -4.57 12.23
N ALA A 221 15.15 -3.86 12.33
CA ALA A 221 14.17 -4.05 13.39
C ALA A 221 12.93 -4.82 12.89
N ILE A 222 12.53 -5.86 13.63
CA ILE A 222 11.39 -6.73 13.32
C ILE A 222 10.45 -6.79 14.53
N GLY A 223 9.14 -6.87 14.26
CA GLY A 223 8.11 -6.84 15.32
C GLY A 223 8.07 -5.47 16.01
N VAL A 224 8.07 -4.40 15.21
CA VAL A 224 7.93 -3.01 15.68
C VAL A 224 6.45 -2.65 15.79
N THR A 225 6.15 -1.56 16.48
CA THR A 225 4.79 -1.01 16.53
C THR A 225 4.31 -0.57 15.13
N PRO A 226 3.00 -0.62 14.84
CA PRO A 226 2.49 -0.37 13.49
C PRO A 226 2.90 1.01 12.93
N ASN A 227 2.90 2.08 13.72
CA ASN A 227 3.36 3.42 13.32
C ASN A 227 4.79 3.44 12.76
N VAL A 228 5.71 2.68 13.36
CA VAL A 228 7.09 2.57 12.88
C VAL A 228 7.13 1.81 11.57
N ALA A 229 6.43 0.67 11.48
CA ALA A 229 6.37 -0.12 10.24
C ALA A 229 5.72 0.66 9.09
N TYR A 230 4.65 1.41 9.36
CA TYR A 230 3.99 2.26 8.39
C TYR A 230 4.89 3.40 7.92
N ALA A 231 5.55 4.12 8.85
CA ALA A 231 6.51 5.16 8.51
C ALA A 231 7.64 4.61 7.63
N ALA A 232 8.15 3.42 7.92
CA ALA A 232 9.21 2.76 7.14
C ALA A 232 8.82 2.37 5.71
N THR A 233 7.52 2.38 5.39
CA THR A 233 7.00 2.13 4.03
C THR A 233 6.57 3.39 3.29
N ALA A 234 6.54 4.53 3.99
CA ALA A 234 6.12 5.80 3.43
C ALA A 234 7.17 6.39 2.48
N LYS A 235 6.71 7.17 1.49
CA LYS A 235 7.59 8.00 0.65
C LYS A 235 7.63 9.40 1.22
N ILE A 236 8.63 9.66 2.05
CA ILE A 236 8.91 10.97 2.65
C ILE A 236 10.10 11.65 1.97
N PRO A 237 10.29 12.97 2.14
CA PRO A 237 11.51 13.66 1.73
C PRO A 237 12.77 13.03 2.31
N TYR A 238 13.90 13.15 1.61
CA TYR A 238 15.20 12.57 2.02
C TYR A 238 15.76 13.18 3.31
N ASP A 239 15.45 14.45 3.56
CA ASP A 239 15.86 15.23 4.72
C ASP A 239 14.89 15.08 5.92
N PHE A 240 14.05 14.04 5.91
CA PHE A 240 13.07 13.78 6.96
C PHE A 240 13.28 12.40 7.60
N ASP A 241 13.14 12.35 8.92
CA ASP A 241 13.37 11.15 9.74
C ASP A 241 12.05 10.39 9.99
N GLU A 242 12.00 9.11 9.61
CA GLU A 242 10.81 8.26 9.79
C GLU A 242 10.44 8.04 11.27
N TYR A 243 11.36 8.14 12.24
CA TYR A 243 11.01 8.11 13.66
C TYR A 243 10.10 9.28 14.03
N ARG A 244 10.37 10.46 13.46
CA ARG A 244 9.57 11.66 13.71
C ARG A 244 8.16 11.51 13.16
N LEU A 245 8.04 10.91 11.98
CA LEU A 245 6.75 10.55 11.38
C LEU A 245 5.99 9.54 12.24
N ALA A 246 6.68 8.48 12.66
CA ALA A 246 6.11 7.44 13.51
C ALA A 246 5.63 8.03 14.84
N GLY A 247 6.37 8.98 15.41
CA GLY A 247 5.95 9.72 16.60
C GLY A 247 4.72 10.59 16.36
N GLY A 248 4.64 11.27 15.21
CA GLY A 248 3.45 12.02 14.78
C GLY A 248 2.21 11.14 14.57
N LEU A 249 2.39 9.94 13.99
CA LEU A 249 1.31 8.95 13.85
C LEU A 249 0.81 8.45 15.22
N ALA A 250 1.71 8.24 16.17
CA ALA A 250 1.37 7.82 17.53
C ALA A 250 0.88 8.98 18.43
N GLY A 251 1.15 10.24 18.06
CA GLY A 251 0.94 11.41 18.91
C GLY A 251 1.85 11.45 20.15
N LYS A 252 2.92 10.65 20.20
CA LYS A 252 3.88 10.55 21.29
C LYS A 252 5.25 10.09 20.76
N PRO A 253 6.36 10.38 21.45
CA PRO A 253 7.69 9.92 21.03
C PRO A 253 7.78 8.40 20.86
N VAL A 254 8.50 7.96 19.82
CA VAL A 254 8.94 6.57 19.73
C VAL A 254 10.10 6.36 20.69
N GLU A 255 9.97 5.41 21.61
CA GLU A 255 11.06 5.05 22.51
C GLU A 255 12.13 4.26 21.75
N VAL A 256 13.37 4.75 21.81
CA VAL A 256 14.51 4.16 21.13
C VAL A 256 15.66 3.89 22.09
N VAL A 257 16.45 2.85 21.84
CA VAL A 257 17.61 2.45 22.64
C VAL A 257 18.85 2.34 21.76
N ARG A 258 20.04 2.58 22.31
CA ARG A 258 21.29 2.42 21.57
C ARG A 258 21.55 0.94 21.25
N ALA A 259 21.88 0.67 19.99
CA ALA A 259 22.36 -0.61 19.50
C ALA A 259 23.63 -1.05 20.26
N LYS A 260 23.94 -2.35 20.25
CA LYS A 260 25.05 -2.91 21.02
C LYS A 260 26.40 -2.81 20.31
N THR A 261 26.45 -2.89 18.99
CA THR A 261 27.71 -2.99 18.22
C THR A 261 27.88 -1.92 17.14
N VAL A 262 26.87 -1.07 16.92
CA VAL A 262 26.90 0.05 15.96
C VAL A 262 26.33 1.32 16.61
N ASP A 263 26.67 2.51 16.08
CA ASP A 263 26.18 3.77 16.65
C ASP A 263 24.82 4.20 16.09
N LEU A 264 23.82 3.34 16.26
CA LEU A 264 22.44 3.57 15.84
C LEU A 264 21.47 3.47 17.03
N LEU A 265 20.37 4.21 16.96
CA LEU A 265 19.22 4.04 17.84
C LEU A 265 18.21 3.11 17.15
N VAL A 266 17.65 2.17 17.90
CA VAL A 266 16.67 1.18 17.43
C VAL A 266 15.42 1.21 18.31
N PRO A 267 14.23 0.81 17.83
CA PRO A 267 13.01 0.86 18.64
C PRO A 267 13.16 -0.03 19.89
N ALA A 268 12.95 0.56 21.07
CA ALA A 268 13.21 -0.11 22.35
C ALA A 268 12.33 -1.35 22.57
N THR A 269 11.14 -1.34 21.99
CA THR A 269 10.09 -2.37 22.14
C THR A 269 9.98 -3.33 20.95
N ALA A 270 10.92 -3.28 20.00
CA ALA A 270 10.96 -4.26 18.91
C ALA A 270 11.11 -5.69 19.45
N GLU A 271 10.62 -6.68 18.70
CA GLU A 271 10.80 -8.09 19.08
C GLU A 271 12.23 -8.56 18.83
N ILE A 272 12.83 -8.15 17.69
CA ILE A 272 14.18 -8.55 17.25
C ILE A 272 14.88 -7.36 16.58
N VAL A 273 16.16 -7.16 16.91
CA VAL A 273 17.07 -6.25 16.21
C VAL A 273 18.31 -7.01 15.75
N ILE A 274 18.68 -6.84 14.49
CA ILE A 274 19.89 -7.41 13.86
C ILE A 274 20.82 -6.23 13.55
N GLU A 275 22.06 -6.24 14.04
CA GLU A 275 23.01 -5.14 13.94
C GLU A 275 24.25 -5.56 13.16
N GLY A 276 24.83 -4.65 12.37
CA GLY A 276 26.01 -4.97 11.57
C GLY A 276 26.52 -3.83 10.71
N THR A 277 27.44 -4.18 9.81
CA THR A 277 27.97 -3.24 8.83
C THR A 277 27.84 -3.79 7.42
N ILE A 278 27.66 -2.90 6.46
CA ILE A 278 27.52 -3.20 5.05
C ILE A 278 28.84 -2.80 4.37
N PRO A 279 29.58 -3.75 3.76
CA PRO A 279 30.74 -3.43 2.94
C PRO A 279 30.36 -2.51 1.79
N THR A 280 31.28 -1.63 1.40
CA THR A 280 31.10 -0.69 0.27
C THR A 280 32.01 -0.98 -0.92
N ASP A 281 32.93 -1.91 -0.75
CA ASP A 281 33.93 -2.38 -1.71
C ASP A 281 33.53 -3.69 -2.39
N VAL A 282 32.59 -4.44 -1.80
CA VAL A 282 32.10 -5.71 -2.34
C VAL A 282 30.57 -5.79 -2.29
N VAL A 283 30.00 -6.47 -3.28
CA VAL A 283 28.58 -6.82 -3.40
C VAL A 283 28.47 -8.30 -3.76
N GLU A 284 27.32 -8.91 -3.50
CA GLU A 284 27.10 -10.33 -3.82
C GLU A 284 25.70 -10.56 -4.45
N PRO A 285 25.46 -11.70 -5.12
CA PRO A 285 24.16 -11.97 -5.75
C PRO A 285 23.01 -12.00 -4.73
N GLU A 286 21.90 -11.32 -5.02
CA GLU A 286 20.63 -11.31 -4.26
C GLU A 286 19.48 -11.76 -5.18
N GLY A 287 18.45 -12.40 -4.62
CA GLY A 287 17.33 -12.95 -5.40
C GLY A 287 17.65 -14.34 -6.00
N PRO A 288 16.72 -14.92 -6.78
CA PRO A 288 15.40 -14.39 -7.14
C PRO A 288 14.45 -14.35 -5.94
N PHE A 289 13.44 -13.48 -6.03
CA PHE A 289 12.40 -13.31 -5.02
C PHE A 289 11.09 -12.86 -5.67
N GLY A 290 9.94 -13.31 -5.15
CA GLY A 290 8.65 -12.86 -5.66
C GLY A 290 8.39 -11.37 -5.37
N GLU A 291 8.19 -10.59 -6.42
CA GLU A 291 8.09 -9.13 -6.34
C GLU A 291 6.65 -8.63 -6.35
N TYR A 292 6.51 -7.38 -5.92
CA TYR A 292 5.23 -6.69 -5.82
C TYR A 292 4.40 -6.60 -7.12
N PRO A 293 4.98 -6.59 -8.34
CA PRO A 293 4.19 -6.66 -9.58
C PRO A 293 3.51 -8.03 -9.78
N GLY A 294 3.88 -9.04 -9.00
CA GLY A 294 3.38 -10.41 -9.11
C GLY A 294 4.24 -11.35 -9.93
N TYR A 295 5.45 -10.95 -10.28
CA TYR A 295 6.43 -11.79 -10.98
C TYR A 295 7.65 -12.06 -10.09
N MET A 296 8.42 -13.09 -10.43
CA MET A 296 9.72 -13.34 -9.79
C MET A 296 10.74 -12.31 -10.29
N GLY A 297 11.35 -11.59 -9.34
CA GLY A 297 12.47 -10.69 -9.61
C GLY A 297 13.74 -11.46 -9.98
N HIS A 298 14.53 -10.90 -10.89
CA HIS A 298 15.80 -11.48 -11.31
C HIS A 298 16.88 -11.37 -10.22
N ARG A 299 17.92 -12.20 -10.36
CA ARG A 299 19.13 -12.05 -9.56
C ARG A 299 19.84 -10.76 -9.91
N THR A 300 20.32 -10.05 -8.90
CA THR A 300 21.14 -8.84 -9.07
C THR A 300 22.30 -8.82 -8.08
N MET A 301 23.37 -8.10 -8.39
CA MET A 301 24.43 -7.84 -7.41
C MET A 301 23.96 -6.75 -6.46
N SER A 302 23.95 -7.05 -5.16
CA SER A 302 23.44 -6.13 -4.14
C SER A 302 24.35 -6.11 -2.91
N PRO A 303 24.34 -5.01 -2.12
CA PRO A 303 25.00 -5.00 -0.82
C PRO A 303 24.42 -6.04 0.15
N PHE A 304 25.22 -6.40 1.14
CA PHE A 304 24.86 -7.33 2.19
C PHE A 304 25.34 -6.84 3.56
N LEU A 305 24.62 -7.22 4.61
CA LEU A 305 24.95 -6.93 5.99
C LEU A 305 25.76 -8.09 6.58
N GLU A 306 26.93 -7.76 7.12
CA GLU A 306 27.67 -8.63 8.02
C GLU A 306 27.17 -8.40 9.45
N VAL A 307 26.49 -9.40 9.99
CA VAL A 307 25.84 -9.34 11.30
C VAL A 307 26.90 -9.45 12.39
N SER A 308 26.87 -8.49 13.30
CA SER A 308 27.75 -8.40 14.47
C SER A 308 27.03 -8.69 15.78
N CYS A 309 25.72 -8.40 15.84
CA CYS A 309 24.89 -8.64 17.01
C CYS A 309 23.44 -8.94 16.61
N ILE A 310 22.78 -9.83 17.35
CA ILE A 310 21.32 -9.96 17.34
C ILE A 310 20.83 -9.79 18.78
N THR A 311 19.93 -8.82 19.00
CA THR A 311 19.22 -8.67 20.27
C THR A 311 17.75 -9.00 20.10
N HIS A 312 17.15 -9.68 21.06
CA HIS A 312 15.73 -9.98 21.02
C HIS A 312 15.11 -10.11 22.42
N ARG A 313 13.77 -10.02 22.48
CA ARG A 313 12.98 -10.38 23.67
C ARG A 313 13.09 -11.87 23.96
N ARG A 314 12.97 -12.32 25.22
CA ARG A 314 13.11 -13.77 25.55
C ARG A 314 12.12 -14.67 24.81
N ASP A 315 10.89 -14.19 24.64
CA ASP A 315 9.76 -14.86 23.97
C ASP A 315 9.42 -14.13 22.65
N ALA A 316 10.45 -13.79 21.88
CA ALA A 316 10.32 -12.98 20.67
C ALA A 316 9.34 -13.58 19.64
N ILE A 317 8.56 -12.70 19.01
CA ILE A 317 7.66 -13.02 17.91
C ILE A 317 8.27 -12.52 16.60
N TYR A 318 8.53 -13.42 15.64
CA TYR A 318 8.95 -13.01 14.31
C TYR A 318 7.74 -12.52 13.50
N THR A 319 7.89 -11.39 12.81
CA THR A 319 6.84 -10.81 11.97
C THR A 319 7.28 -10.82 10.52
N ALA A 320 6.45 -11.36 9.63
CA ALA A 320 6.66 -11.34 8.19
C ALA A 320 5.55 -10.55 7.49
N LEU A 321 5.88 -9.94 6.35
CA LEU A 321 4.91 -9.33 5.45
C LEU A 321 4.63 -10.23 4.25
N MET A 322 3.36 -10.28 3.85
CA MET A 322 2.95 -10.89 2.59
C MET A 322 3.12 -9.87 1.44
N SER A 323 4.10 -10.05 0.55
CA SER A 323 4.48 -8.99 -0.40
C SER A 323 4.31 -9.28 -1.90
N GLN A 324 4.23 -10.54 -2.32
CA GLN A 324 4.34 -10.97 -3.73
C GLN A 324 3.10 -10.59 -4.58
N PHE A 325 2.50 -11.53 -5.31
CA PHE A 325 1.36 -11.30 -6.21
C PHE A 325 0.22 -10.49 -5.55
N PRO A 326 -0.28 -9.41 -6.19
CA PRO A 326 -1.37 -8.60 -5.66
C PRO A 326 -2.75 -9.29 -5.78
N PRO A 327 -3.71 -9.04 -4.86
CA PRO A 327 -3.52 -8.27 -3.65
C PRO A 327 -2.63 -9.01 -2.64
N SER A 328 -1.89 -8.23 -1.84
CA SER A 328 -1.02 -8.69 -0.78
C SER A 328 -1.05 -7.69 0.38
N GLU A 329 -0.54 -8.06 1.54
CA GLU A 329 -0.42 -7.12 2.67
C GLU A 329 0.42 -5.90 2.28
N SER A 330 1.55 -6.10 1.59
CA SER A 330 2.39 -4.98 1.12
C SER A 330 1.67 -4.07 0.13
N SER A 331 0.80 -4.63 -0.71
CA SER A 331 0.08 -3.89 -1.73
C SER A 331 -0.96 -2.99 -1.08
N LYS A 332 -1.64 -3.50 -0.04
CA LYS A 332 -2.58 -2.75 0.79
C LYS A 332 -1.90 -1.63 1.58
N ILE A 333 -0.76 -1.90 2.26
CA ILE A 333 -0.01 -0.85 2.99
C ILE A 333 0.29 0.33 2.06
N LYS A 334 0.82 0.05 0.86
CA LYS A 334 1.15 1.07 -0.13
C LYS A 334 -0.09 1.79 -0.66
N HIS A 335 -1.11 1.02 -1.05
CA HIS A 335 -2.36 1.56 -1.59
C HIS A 335 -3.01 2.56 -0.63
N THR A 336 -3.23 2.15 0.62
CA THR A 336 -3.96 2.93 1.63
C THR A 336 -3.27 4.28 1.94
N GLY A 337 -1.93 4.32 2.00
CA GLY A 337 -1.19 5.56 2.18
C GLY A 337 -1.07 6.40 0.89
N THR A 338 -0.76 5.76 -0.23
CA THR A 338 -0.41 6.45 -1.49
C THR A 338 -1.62 7.12 -2.13
N GLU A 339 -2.79 6.47 -2.15
CA GLU A 339 -4.00 6.99 -2.81
C GLU A 339 -4.32 8.43 -2.36
N LYS A 340 -4.19 8.69 -1.06
CA LYS A 340 -4.52 9.99 -0.50
C LYS A 340 -3.43 11.04 -0.70
N ILE A 341 -2.16 10.62 -0.77
CA ILE A 341 -1.05 11.49 -1.17
C ILE A 341 -1.28 11.99 -2.61
N ILE A 342 -1.69 11.09 -3.51
CA ILE A 342 -2.00 11.45 -4.91
C ILE A 342 -3.20 12.40 -4.97
N TYR A 343 -4.29 12.09 -4.27
CA TYR A 343 -5.45 12.98 -4.23
C TYR A 343 -5.08 14.39 -3.77
N LYS A 344 -4.33 14.52 -2.68
CA LYS A 344 -3.85 15.82 -2.17
C LYS A 344 -2.98 16.52 -3.21
N PHE A 345 -2.03 15.81 -3.83
CA PHE A 345 -1.17 16.37 -4.86
C PHE A 345 -1.98 16.89 -6.06
N LEU A 346 -2.87 16.08 -6.62
CA LEU A 346 -3.66 16.46 -7.79
C LEU A 346 -4.62 17.60 -7.48
N ARG A 347 -5.33 17.56 -6.36
CA ARG A 347 -6.32 18.59 -6.00
C ARG A 347 -5.67 19.88 -5.54
N HIS A 348 -4.74 19.80 -4.60
CA HIS A 348 -4.22 20.96 -3.87
C HIS A 348 -2.87 21.43 -4.42
N ASP A 349 -1.87 20.54 -4.48
CA ASP A 349 -0.50 20.94 -4.84
C ASP A 349 -0.41 21.33 -6.33
N SER A 350 -1.20 20.70 -7.21
CA SER A 350 -1.31 21.04 -8.64
C SER A 350 -2.42 22.06 -8.98
N GLY A 351 -3.19 22.49 -7.96
CA GLY A 351 -4.23 23.51 -8.09
C GLY A 351 -5.39 23.11 -9.01
N ASN A 352 -5.88 21.88 -8.90
CA ASN A 352 -6.99 21.36 -9.73
C ASN A 352 -8.21 21.00 -8.87
N ALA A 353 -9.06 22.00 -8.60
CA ALA A 353 -10.24 21.84 -7.75
C ALA A 353 -11.32 20.89 -8.32
N ALA A 354 -11.25 20.55 -9.62
CA ALA A 354 -12.18 19.62 -10.25
C ALA A 354 -11.93 18.17 -9.83
N VAL A 355 -10.72 17.82 -9.35
CA VAL A 355 -10.40 16.48 -8.82
C VAL A 355 -11.06 16.29 -7.46
N VAL A 356 -12.02 15.37 -7.34
CA VAL A 356 -12.81 15.16 -6.12
C VAL A 356 -12.51 13.85 -5.40
N ASP A 357 -11.94 12.85 -6.09
CA ASP A 357 -11.44 11.61 -5.48
C ASP A 357 -10.40 10.97 -6.41
N VAL A 358 -9.59 10.06 -5.87
CA VAL A 358 -8.65 9.22 -6.62
C VAL A 358 -8.78 7.80 -6.10
N ALA A 359 -8.75 6.83 -7.01
CA ALA A 359 -8.66 5.42 -6.69
C ALA A 359 -7.42 4.81 -7.32
N LEU A 360 -6.65 4.07 -6.52
CA LEU A 360 -5.60 3.20 -7.04
C LEU A 360 -6.09 1.77 -7.02
N HIS A 361 -6.16 1.09 -8.16
CA HIS A 361 -6.74 -0.26 -8.17
C HIS A 361 -5.72 -1.33 -7.71
N ASP A 362 -5.73 -1.63 -6.42
CA ASP A 362 -4.76 -2.55 -5.80
C ASP A 362 -4.82 -3.98 -6.37
N GLU A 363 -6.02 -4.53 -6.55
CA GLU A 363 -6.23 -5.92 -6.95
C GLU A 363 -5.73 -6.26 -8.37
N VAL A 364 -5.49 -5.23 -9.20
CA VAL A 364 -5.12 -5.41 -10.63
C VAL A 364 -3.80 -4.73 -11.02
N SER A 365 -3.13 -3.96 -10.15
CA SER A 365 -2.03 -3.08 -10.58
C SER A 365 -0.67 -3.27 -9.90
N GLY A 366 -0.45 -4.34 -9.13
CA GLY A 366 0.86 -4.62 -8.51
C GLY A 366 1.29 -3.53 -7.53
N SER A 367 0.97 -3.72 -6.24
CA SER A 367 1.12 -2.67 -5.19
C SER A 367 0.19 -1.46 -5.29
N GLY A 368 -0.88 -1.52 -6.09
CA GLY A 368 -1.83 -0.41 -6.16
C GLY A 368 -1.18 0.90 -6.63
N GLN A 369 -0.20 0.86 -7.53
CA GLN A 369 0.51 2.07 -7.99
C GLN A 369 0.53 2.21 -9.52
N ASN A 370 0.23 1.17 -10.29
CA ASN A 370 0.33 1.25 -11.75
C ASN A 370 -0.97 1.66 -12.46
N TYR A 371 -2.12 1.60 -11.77
CA TYR A 371 -3.43 1.95 -12.35
C TYR A 371 -4.16 2.95 -11.46
N CYS A 372 -4.22 4.20 -11.93
CA CYS A 372 -4.81 5.33 -11.21
C CYS A 372 -6.07 5.81 -11.94
N VAL A 373 -7.16 5.97 -11.19
CA VAL A 373 -8.40 6.57 -11.69
C VAL A 373 -8.69 7.85 -10.91
N ILE A 374 -8.92 8.94 -11.63
CA ILE A 374 -9.11 10.29 -11.10
C ILE A 374 -10.58 10.66 -11.32
N LYS A 375 -11.32 10.86 -10.23
CA LYS A 375 -12.72 11.30 -10.28
C LYS A 375 -12.79 12.81 -10.38
N MET A 376 -13.57 13.31 -11.32
CA MET A 376 -13.67 14.74 -11.61
C MET A 376 -15.11 15.25 -11.61
N ARG A 377 -15.31 16.45 -11.07
CA ARG A 377 -16.60 17.15 -11.04
C ARG A 377 -16.52 18.43 -11.86
N ASN A 378 -17.50 18.65 -12.74
CA ASN A 378 -17.63 19.85 -13.57
C ASN A 378 -16.31 20.22 -14.30
N ALA A 379 -15.57 19.20 -14.74
CA ALA A 379 -14.25 19.38 -15.32
C ALA A 379 -14.32 19.79 -16.78
N SER A 380 -13.51 20.77 -17.17
CA SER A 380 -13.23 20.99 -18.58
C SER A 380 -12.25 19.95 -19.12
N LYS A 381 -12.14 19.82 -20.44
CA LYS A 381 -11.09 19.00 -21.08
C LYS A 381 -9.68 19.42 -20.63
N ALA A 382 -9.45 20.70 -20.37
CA ALA A 382 -8.18 21.20 -19.85
C ALA A 382 -7.92 20.73 -18.41
N ASP A 383 -8.93 20.71 -17.55
CA ASP A 383 -8.79 20.21 -16.17
C ASP A 383 -8.43 18.73 -16.14
N ALA A 384 -9.10 17.92 -16.99
CA ALA A 384 -8.81 16.50 -17.11
C ALA A 384 -7.36 16.25 -17.58
N TRP A 385 -6.92 16.95 -18.62
CA TRP A 385 -5.53 16.83 -19.10
C TRP A 385 -4.50 17.33 -18.09
N ARG A 386 -4.79 18.40 -17.34
CA ARG A 386 -3.91 18.86 -16.25
C ARG A 386 -3.76 17.78 -15.18
N ALA A 387 -4.86 17.15 -14.75
CA ALA A 387 -4.82 16.08 -13.76
C ALA A 387 -4.06 14.84 -14.27
N LEU A 388 -4.31 14.42 -15.51
CA LEU A 388 -3.63 13.28 -16.13
C LEU A 388 -2.12 13.51 -16.27
N ASN A 389 -1.69 14.68 -16.76
CA ASN A 389 -0.28 15.01 -16.89
C ASN A 389 0.40 15.17 -15.52
N ALA A 390 -0.28 15.79 -14.53
CA ALA A 390 0.25 15.88 -13.17
C ALA A 390 0.44 14.49 -12.55
N SER A 391 -0.54 13.59 -12.70
CA SER A 391 -0.43 12.20 -12.24
C SER A 391 0.74 11.48 -12.91
N ALA A 392 0.91 11.66 -14.23
CA ALA A 392 2.05 11.13 -14.97
C ALA A 392 3.40 11.72 -14.51
N GLY A 393 3.43 12.95 -14.03
CA GLY A 393 4.63 13.63 -13.56
C GLY A 393 4.98 13.39 -12.08
N PHE A 394 4.12 12.72 -11.31
CA PHE A 394 4.27 12.64 -9.85
C PHE A 394 5.57 11.96 -9.41
N THR A 395 5.85 10.73 -9.86
CA THR A 395 7.16 10.07 -9.71
C THR A 395 7.45 9.15 -10.90
N GLY A 396 8.71 8.73 -11.07
CA GLY A 396 9.10 7.85 -12.17
C GLY A 396 8.41 6.48 -12.14
N SER A 397 8.14 5.93 -10.96
CA SER A 397 7.62 4.56 -10.76
C SER A 397 6.09 4.47 -10.60
N TYR A 398 5.39 5.60 -10.60
CA TYR A 398 3.93 5.69 -10.47
C TYR A 398 3.39 6.64 -11.54
N ALA A 399 2.24 6.45 -12.18
CA ALA A 399 1.54 5.21 -12.52
C ALA A 399 1.73 4.94 -14.02
N LYS A 400 1.54 3.68 -14.44
CA LYS A 400 1.63 3.25 -15.85
C LYS A 400 0.36 3.56 -16.65
N VAL A 401 -0.79 3.56 -16.00
CA VAL A 401 -2.10 3.87 -16.60
C VAL A 401 -2.83 4.87 -15.71
N CYS A 402 -3.24 5.99 -16.28
CA CYS A 402 -4.03 7.02 -15.61
C CYS A 402 -5.31 7.28 -16.39
N VAL A 403 -6.46 7.23 -15.72
CA VAL A 403 -7.78 7.46 -16.32
C VAL A 403 -8.48 8.59 -15.56
N ALA A 404 -9.02 9.58 -16.27
CA ALA A 404 -9.90 10.59 -15.68
C ALA A 404 -11.35 10.29 -16.05
N VAL A 405 -12.28 10.33 -15.09
CA VAL A 405 -13.70 10.04 -15.29
C VAL A 405 -14.58 11.05 -14.55
N ASP A 406 -15.84 11.17 -14.97
CA ASP A 406 -16.86 12.00 -14.31
C ASP A 406 -17.23 11.48 -12.90
N GLU A 407 -17.83 12.36 -12.08
CA GLU A 407 -18.12 12.08 -10.68
C GLU A 407 -19.13 10.96 -10.43
N ASP A 408 -19.99 10.70 -11.42
CA ASP A 408 -21.03 9.68 -11.41
C ASP A 408 -20.48 8.26 -11.65
N VAL A 409 -19.24 8.15 -12.11
CA VAL A 409 -18.55 6.88 -12.28
C VAL A 409 -18.02 6.40 -10.93
N ASP A 410 -18.35 5.16 -10.54
CA ASP A 410 -17.69 4.52 -9.40
C ASP A 410 -16.25 4.13 -9.78
N ILE A 411 -15.28 4.94 -9.33
CA ILE A 411 -13.86 4.75 -9.61
C ILE A 411 -13.25 3.53 -8.92
N ARG A 412 -13.96 2.86 -8.00
CA ARG A 412 -13.47 1.63 -7.35
C ARG A 412 -13.98 0.38 -8.06
N ASP A 413 -14.93 0.53 -8.97
CA ASP A 413 -15.50 -0.55 -9.77
C ASP A 413 -14.87 -0.56 -11.18
N PRO A 414 -14.04 -1.57 -11.53
CA PRO A 414 -13.42 -1.66 -12.86
C PRO A 414 -14.42 -1.71 -14.01
N ALA A 415 -15.62 -2.27 -13.81
CA ALA A 415 -16.63 -2.32 -14.86
C ALA A 415 -17.17 -0.92 -15.18
N MET A 416 -17.31 -0.07 -14.15
CA MET A 416 -17.74 1.31 -14.30
C MET A 416 -16.69 2.19 -14.97
N VAL A 417 -15.42 1.99 -14.61
CA VAL A 417 -14.31 2.67 -15.28
C VAL A 417 -14.25 2.27 -16.76
N ASN A 418 -14.39 0.98 -17.08
CA ASN A 418 -14.42 0.50 -18.46
C ASN A 418 -15.63 1.03 -19.23
N TRP A 419 -16.81 1.10 -18.60
CA TRP A 419 -18.00 1.69 -19.22
C TRP A 419 -17.76 3.15 -19.61
N ALA A 420 -17.17 3.95 -18.72
CA ALA A 420 -16.79 5.34 -19.02
C ALA A 420 -15.79 5.42 -20.18
N ILE A 421 -14.76 4.57 -20.19
CA ILE A 421 -13.79 4.50 -21.29
C ILE A 421 -14.48 4.19 -22.63
N CYS A 422 -15.42 3.24 -22.67
CA CYS A 422 -16.07 2.83 -23.91
C CYS A 422 -16.95 3.91 -24.56
N PHE A 423 -17.55 4.81 -23.77
CA PHE A 423 -18.57 5.74 -24.26
C PHE A 423 -18.23 7.23 -24.11
N ASN A 424 -17.20 7.57 -23.34
CA ASN A 424 -16.79 8.96 -23.12
C ASN A 424 -15.45 9.31 -23.76
N MET A 425 -14.61 8.31 -24.05
CA MET A 425 -13.27 8.53 -24.60
C MET A 425 -13.28 8.34 -26.12
N ARG A 426 -12.75 9.33 -26.84
CA ARG A 426 -12.48 9.24 -28.28
C ARG A 426 -11.00 8.94 -28.51
N PRO A 427 -10.62 7.74 -29.01
CA PRO A 427 -9.22 7.31 -29.04
C PRO A 427 -8.25 8.27 -29.74
N GLU A 428 -8.70 8.95 -30.78
CA GLU A 428 -7.89 9.90 -31.56
C GLU A 428 -7.65 11.25 -30.86
N GLU A 429 -8.45 11.59 -29.84
CA GLU A 429 -8.42 12.90 -29.16
C GLU A 429 -8.14 12.82 -27.65
N ASP A 430 -8.47 11.69 -27.02
CA ASP A 430 -8.57 11.56 -25.56
C ASP A 430 -7.59 10.50 -25.00
N VAL A 431 -6.60 10.11 -25.81
CA VAL A 431 -5.50 9.22 -25.40
C VAL A 431 -4.16 9.90 -25.63
N ALA A 432 -3.27 9.83 -24.64
CA ALA A 432 -1.89 10.28 -24.77
C ALA A 432 -0.91 9.31 -24.10
N ILE A 433 0.34 9.33 -24.55
CA ILE A 433 1.43 8.58 -23.93
C ILE A 433 2.43 9.58 -23.34
N ALA A 434 2.52 9.63 -22.02
CA ALA A 434 3.56 10.37 -21.32
C ALA A 434 4.85 9.54 -21.29
N LYS A 435 5.99 10.13 -21.67
CA LYS A 435 7.31 9.47 -21.66
C LYS A 435 8.06 9.77 -20.36
N GLY A 436 9.17 9.05 -20.14
CA GLY A 436 10.09 9.31 -19.02
C GLY A 436 9.74 8.57 -17.73
N LYS A 437 8.91 7.51 -17.79
CA LYS A 437 8.66 6.64 -16.64
C LYS A 437 9.86 5.74 -16.39
N SER A 438 10.16 5.51 -15.12
CA SER A 438 11.15 4.53 -14.65
C SER A 438 10.41 3.30 -14.13
N PRO A 439 10.42 2.19 -14.88
CA PRO A 439 9.55 1.03 -14.65
C PRO A 439 9.85 0.24 -13.37
N GLY A 440 11.02 0.45 -12.76
CA GLY A 440 11.44 -0.30 -11.57
C GLY A 440 11.47 -1.81 -11.81
N LEU A 441 10.42 -2.50 -11.33
CA LEU A 441 10.26 -3.96 -11.40
C LEU A 441 9.25 -4.42 -12.48
N ASP A 442 8.76 -3.52 -13.33
CA ASP A 442 7.86 -3.87 -14.43
C ASP A 442 8.60 -4.70 -15.51
N PRO A 443 8.21 -5.96 -15.75
CA PRO A 443 8.89 -6.85 -16.68
C PRO A 443 8.73 -6.44 -18.16
N SER A 444 7.77 -5.55 -18.49
CA SER A 444 7.63 -5.04 -19.87
C SER A 444 8.70 -4.02 -20.25
N ALA A 445 9.48 -3.54 -19.29
CA ALA A 445 10.51 -2.53 -19.50
C ALA A 445 11.71 -3.00 -20.32
N HIS A 446 12.09 -4.27 -20.16
CA HIS A 446 13.23 -4.87 -20.83
C HIS A 446 13.13 -6.40 -20.79
N PRO A 447 13.67 -7.10 -21.79
CA PRO A 447 13.76 -8.57 -21.74
C PRO A 447 14.73 -9.05 -20.63
N PRO A 448 14.63 -10.31 -20.21
CA PRO A 448 15.62 -10.95 -19.34
C PRO A 448 17.03 -10.95 -19.97
N GLY A 449 18.07 -10.93 -19.13
CA GLY A 449 19.47 -11.05 -19.57
C GLY A 449 20.14 -9.75 -20.00
N MET A 450 19.43 -8.62 -19.96
CA MET A 450 20.00 -7.29 -20.22
C MET A 450 20.97 -6.86 -19.09
N GLU A 451 22.01 -6.10 -19.44
CA GLU A 451 23.00 -5.65 -18.46
C GLU A 451 22.43 -4.66 -17.43
N SER A 452 22.97 -4.67 -16.21
CA SER A 452 22.42 -3.88 -15.08
C SER A 452 22.34 -2.36 -15.32
N LEU A 453 23.28 -1.78 -16.08
CA LEU A 453 23.25 -0.36 -16.42
C LEU A 453 22.13 -0.05 -17.43
N GLN A 454 21.98 -0.90 -18.44
CA GLN A 454 20.93 -0.77 -19.45
C GLN A 454 19.55 -0.88 -18.79
N VAL A 455 19.36 -1.87 -17.90
CA VAL A 455 18.14 -2.02 -17.09
C VAL A 455 17.81 -0.75 -16.31
N ARG A 456 18.81 -0.11 -15.67
CA ARG A 456 18.62 1.13 -14.91
C ARG A 456 18.27 2.33 -15.80
N MET A 457 18.71 2.33 -17.05
CA MET A 457 18.43 3.38 -18.03
C MET A 457 17.14 3.13 -18.82
N SER A 458 16.52 1.95 -18.68
CA SER A 458 15.25 1.63 -19.32
C SER A 458 14.15 2.58 -18.88
N SER A 459 13.34 3.00 -19.84
CA SER A 459 12.16 3.82 -19.60
C SER A 459 10.96 3.25 -20.32
N ILE A 460 9.77 3.48 -19.75
CA ILE A 460 8.50 3.16 -20.39
C ILE A 460 7.65 4.42 -20.55
N GLY A 461 6.54 4.29 -21.27
CA GLY A 461 5.49 5.30 -21.28
C GLY A 461 4.43 5.03 -20.22
N ALA A 462 3.68 6.06 -19.86
CA ALA A 462 2.39 5.94 -19.19
C ALA A 462 1.25 6.27 -20.15
N LEU A 463 0.20 5.45 -20.11
CA LEU A 463 -1.03 5.63 -20.87
C LEU A 463 -1.95 6.58 -20.10
N LEU A 464 -2.34 7.68 -20.71
CA LEU A 464 -3.28 8.66 -20.19
C LEU A 464 -4.57 8.57 -20.98
N ILE A 465 -5.69 8.41 -20.28
CA ILE A 465 -7.03 8.26 -20.87
C ILE A 465 -7.96 9.32 -20.27
N ASN A 466 -8.46 10.22 -21.11
CA ASN A 466 -9.50 11.16 -20.74
C ASN A 466 -10.89 10.55 -21.05
N ALA A 467 -11.58 10.07 -20.02
CA ALA A 467 -12.94 9.54 -20.12
C ALA A 467 -13.97 10.45 -19.40
N VAL A 468 -13.65 11.75 -19.28
CA VAL A 468 -14.59 12.80 -18.89
C VAL A 468 -15.45 13.18 -20.10
N ARG A 469 -16.77 13.19 -19.94
CA ARG A 469 -17.71 13.47 -21.03
C ARG A 469 -17.43 14.85 -21.65
N PRO A 470 -17.29 14.95 -22.99
CA PRO A 470 -17.00 16.22 -23.65
C PRO A 470 -18.21 17.17 -23.73
N TRP A 471 -19.42 16.66 -23.49
CA TRP A 471 -20.69 17.41 -23.48
C TRP A 471 -21.77 16.66 -22.66
N PRO A 472 -22.91 17.29 -22.37
CA PRO A 472 -24.04 16.62 -21.71
C PRO A 472 -24.55 15.41 -22.52
N TYR A 473 -24.83 14.31 -21.84
CA TYR A 473 -25.36 13.07 -22.43
C TYR A 473 -26.84 12.90 -22.07
N THR A 474 -27.53 11.98 -22.76
CA THR A 474 -28.87 11.54 -22.36
C THR A 474 -28.82 10.82 -21.00
N PRO A 475 -29.94 10.72 -20.26
CA PRO A 475 -29.98 10.01 -18.99
C PRO A 475 -29.41 8.60 -19.06
N VAL A 476 -28.85 8.14 -17.94
CA VAL A 476 -28.46 6.74 -17.79
C VAL A 476 -29.70 5.87 -17.99
N SER A 477 -29.61 4.87 -18.87
CA SER A 477 -30.72 4.00 -19.31
C SER A 477 -31.15 3.00 -18.24
N LEU A 478 -31.58 3.50 -17.08
CA LEU A 478 -32.14 2.78 -15.96
C LEU A 478 -33.42 3.49 -15.50
N PRO A 479 -34.38 2.78 -14.86
CA PRO A 479 -35.55 3.43 -14.28
C PRO A 479 -35.16 4.47 -13.23
N LYS A 480 -35.99 5.50 -13.04
CA LYS A 480 -35.79 6.48 -11.95
C LYS A 480 -35.82 5.80 -10.59
N LYS A 481 -35.20 6.46 -9.61
CA LYS A 481 -34.92 5.94 -8.27
C LYS A 481 -36.18 5.38 -7.59
N GLU A 482 -37.28 6.12 -7.64
CA GLU A 482 -38.55 5.74 -7.01
C GLU A 482 -39.11 4.42 -7.53
N PHE A 483 -38.96 4.13 -8.82
CA PHE A 483 -39.40 2.87 -9.42
C PHE A 483 -38.46 1.72 -9.03
N MET A 484 -37.15 1.96 -9.04
CA MET A 484 -36.16 0.97 -8.60
C MET A 484 -36.32 0.59 -7.13
N GLU A 485 -36.59 1.56 -6.25
CA GLU A 485 -36.83 1.33 -4.83
C GLU A 485 -38.12 0.52 -4.60
N ARG A 486 -39.21 0.84 -5.32
CA ARG A 486 -40.43 0.03 -5.23
C ARG A 486 -40.20 -1.40 -5.73
N SER A 487 -39.50 -1.58 -6.85
CA SER A 487 -39.15 -2.91 -7.37
C SER A 487 -38.28 -3.70 -6.40
N ARG A 488 -37.37 -3.05 -5.67
CA ARG A 488 -36.57 -3.68 -4.61
C ARG A 488 -37.42 -4.15 -3.43
N GLN A 489 -38.38 -3.35 -2.98
CA GLN A 489 -39.31 -3.78 -1.92
C GLN A 489 -40.08 -5.04 -2.34
N ILE A 490 -40.60 -5.06 -3.58
CA ILE A 490 -41.27 -6.24 -4.14
C ILE A 490 -40.32 -7.44 -4.18
N TRP A 491 -39.04 -7.24 -4.56
CA TRP A 491 -38.04 -8.31 -4.56
C TRP A 491 -37.85 -8.93 -3.16
N GLU A 492 -37.80 -8.09 -2.12
CA GLU A 492 -37.70 -8.51 -0.72
C GLU A 492 -38.98 -9.19 -0.23
N GLU A 493 -40.17 -8.67 -0.58
CA GLU A 493 -41.49 -9.29 -0.31
C GLU A 493 -41.61 -10.69 -0.92
N LEU A 494 -40.99 -10.92 -2.08
CA LEU A 494 -40.96 -12.21 -2.77
C LEU A 494 -39.88 -13.18 -2.22
N GLU A 495 -39.13 -12.78 -1.18
CA GLU A 495 -38.04 -13.56 -0.59
C GLU A 495 -36.98 -14.01 -1.62
N LEU A 496 -36.77 -13.19 -2.66
CA LEU A 496 -35.77 -13.46 -3.68
C LEU A 496 -34.34 -13.28 -3.10
N PRO A 497 -33.30 -13.88 -3.73
CA PRO A 497 -31.93 -13.81 -3.22
C PRO A 497 -31.46 -12.37 -2.92
N PRO A 498 -30.64 -12.16 -1.87
CA PRO A 498 -30.25 -10.82 -1.45
C PRO A 498 -29.49 -10.08 -2.56
N LEU A 499 -29.91 -8.84 -2.81
CA LEU A 499 -29.31 -7.98 -3.83
C LEU A 499 -28.01 -7.35 -3.35
N LYS A 500 -27.05 -7.21 -4.28
CA LYS A 500 -25.82 -6.41 -4.13
C LYS A 500 -25.79 -5.34 -5.23
N PRO A 501 -26.57 -4.24 -5.08
CA PRO A 501 -26.68 -3.24 -6.13
C PRO A 501 -25.32 -2.55 -6.36
N ARG A 502 -25.00 -2.30 -7.64
CA ARG A 502 -23.80 -1.57 -8.07
C ARG A 502 -24.22 -0.20 -8.60
N MET A 503 -23.42 0.83 -8.37
CA MET A 503 -23.70 2.14 -8.93
C MET A 503 -23.31 2.19 -10.41
N PRO A 504 -24.15 2.78 -11.30
CA PRO A 504 -25.50 3.27 -11.01
C PRO A 504 -26.52 2.13 -10.96
N TRP A 505 -27.37 2.10 -9.93
CA TRP A 505 -28.50 1.18 -9.85
C TRP A 505 -29.83 1.83 -10.25
N TYR A 506 -29.83 3.11 -10.60
CA TYR A 506 -31.00 3.87 -11.08
C TYR A 506 -30.56 4.91 -12.12
N GLY A 507 -31.53 5.39 -12.90
CA GLY A 507 -31.32 6.39 -13.94
C GLY A 507 -31.35 7.81 -13.41
N TYR A 508 -30.46 8.65 -13.92
CA TYR A 508 -30.38 10.09 -13.63
C TYR A 508 -29.99 10.84 -14.90
N SER A 509 -30.34 12.13 -14.95
CA SER A 509 -30.02 12.98 -16.10
C SER A 509 -28.52 13.26 -16.17
N LEU A 510 -27.99 13.20 -17.39
CA LEU A 510 -26.62 13.61 -17.73
C LEU A 510 -26.59 14.96 -18.48
N GLY A 511 -27.73 15.66 -18.51
CA GLY A 511 -27.88 17.04 -18.98
C GLY A 511 -28.44 17.22 -20.40
N ALA A 512 -28.41 16.20 -21.27
CA ALA A 512 -29.09 16.24 -22.57
C ALA A 512 -30.44 15.49 -22.50
N TRP A 513 -31.40 16.10 -21.81
CA TRP A 513 -32.77 15.60 -21.72
C TRP A 513 -33.73 16.78 -21.78
N THR A 514 -34.59 16.84 -22.79
CA THR A 514 -35.46 18.01 -22.96
C THR A 514 -36.61 17.99 -21.96
N GLN A 515 -37.23 19.15 -21.72
CA GLN A 515 -38.46 19.21 -20.94
C GLN A 515 -39.57 18.38 -21.59
N GLU A 516 -39.64 18.37 -22.92
CA GLU A 516 -40.57 17.56 -23.70
C GLU A 516 -40.36 16.05 -23.44
N ASP A 517 -39.12 15.56 -23.52
CA ASP A 517 -38.80 14.16 -23.19
C ASP A 517 -39.17 13.81 -21.74
N GLN A 518 -38.96 14.75 -20.81
CA GLN A 518 -39.29 14.59 -19.41
C GLN A 518 -40.80 14.48 -19.16
N GLU A 519 -41.59 15.33 -19.81
CA GLU A 519 -43.06 15.32 -19.77
C GLU A 519 -43.63 14.04 -20.41
N GLU A 520 -43.08 13.62 -21.56
CA GLU A 520 -43.50 12.40 -22.25
C GLU A 520 -43.17 11.14 -21.42
N ALA A 521 -42.01 11.10 -20.76
CA ALA A 521 -41.66 10.01 -19.84
C ALA A 521 -42.59 9.95 -18.61
N GLU A 522 -42.95 11.11 -18.03
CA GLU A 522 -43.92 11.19 -16.93
C GLU A 522 -45.33 10.77 -17.34
N LEU A 523 -45.72 11.11 -18.57
CA LEU A 523 -47.01 10.70 -19.13
C LEU A 523 -47.04 9.19 -19.39
N ALA A 524 -45.93 8.61 -19.86
CA ALA A 524 -45.81 7.18 -20.12
C ALA A 524 -46.04 6.33 -18.86
N VAL A 525 -45.43 6.70 -17.73
CA VAL A 525 -45.61 5.96 -16.45
C VAL A 525 -47.02 6.13 -15.85
N LYS A 526 -47.78 7.13 -16.29
CA LYS A 526 -49.21 7.34 -15.97
C LYS A 526 -50.15 6.65 -16.96
N GLY A 527 -49.63 5.93 -17.96
CA GLY A 527 -50.41 5.25 -19.01
C GLY A 527 -50.84 6.14 -20.19
N GLY A 528 -50.39 7.40 -20.24
CA GLY A 528 -50.78 8.36 -21.28
C GLY A 528 -49.91 8.34 -22.55
N TYR A 529 -49.12 7.29 -22.78
CA TYR A 529 -48.17 7.20 -23.91
C TYR A 529 -48.83 7.32 -25.30
N PHE A 530 -50.14 7.10 -25.44
CA PHE A 530 -50.87 7.34 -26.69
C PHE A 530 -51.02 8.83 -27.04
N GLU A 531 -51.01 9.73 -26.05
CA GLU A 531 -51.04 11.18 -26.29
C GLU A 531 -49.73 11.64 -26.91
N THR A 532 -48.60 11.15 -26.40
CA THR A 532 -47.27 11.29 -27.02
C THR A 532 -47.29 10.78 -28.47
N GLY A 533 -47.83 9.58 -28.70
CA GLY A 533 -47.95 9.03 -30.06
C GLY A 533 -48.80 9.88 -31.01
N LYS A 534 -49.90 10.48 -30.53
CA LYS A 534 -50.71 11.43 -31.32
C LYS A 534 -49.94 12.70 -31.64
N LYS A 535 -49.25 13.28 -30.65
CA LYS A 535 -48.41 14.47 -30.81
C LYS A 535 -47.32 14.25 -31.86
N GLN A 536 -46.64 13.10 -31.84
CA GLN A 536 -45.57 12.77 -32.80
C GLN A 536 -46.04 12.68 -34.27
N THR A 537 -47.36 12.53 -34.53
CA THR A 537 -47.87 12.45 -35.91
C THR A 537 -47.59 13.72 -36.73
N VAL A 538 -47.48 14.88 -36.08
CA VAL A 538 -47.17 16.15 -36.76
C VAL A 538 -45.69 16.26 -37.16
N GLN A 539 -44.81 15.41 -36.59
CA GLN A 539 -43.37 15.42 -36.85
C GLN A 539 -42.92 14.37 -37.90
N ARG A 540 -43.87 13.62 -38.50
CA ARG A 540 -43.57 12.59 -39.49
C ARG A 540 -42.85 13.17 -40.70
N LYS A 541 -41.72 12.57 -41.06
CA LYS A 541 -40.95 12.91 -42.26
C LYS A 541 -41.09 11.80 -43.30
N LYS A 542 -41.12 12.16 -44.58
CA LYS A 542 -41.05 11.20 -45.67
C LYS A 542 -39.65 10.59 -45.67
N VAL A 543 -39.54 9.26 -45.59
CA VAL A 543 -38.25 8.56 -45.75
C VAL A 543 -37.87 8.66 -47.23
N SER A 544 -36.71 9.26 -47.51
CA SER A 544 -36.15 9.39 -48.87
C SER A 544 -35.25 8.21 -49.21
#